data_AF-A0A4R7AW71-F1
#
_entry.id   AF-A0A4R7AW71-F1
#
_cell.length_a   1.000
_cell.length_b   1.000
_cell.length_c   1.000
_cell.angle_alpha   90.00
_cell.angle_beta   90.00
_cell.angle_gamma   90.00
#
_symmetry.space_group_name_H-M   'P 1'
#
loop_
_entity.id
_entity.type
_entity.pdbx_description
1 polymer ?
#
loop_
_entity_poly.entity_id
_entity_poly.type
_entity_poly.pdbx_seq_one_letter_code
_entity_poly.pdbx_strand_id
1 'polypeptide(L)' 'MAHHVLATPSAALRDLRDIQHTVDRMVQQLAPCTHQPFDVRAARSLLAAVSYKLDHVQAALRH' A
#
# COMPACT_ATOMS: atom_id res chain seq x y z
N MET A 1 -7.05 -26.30 -10.97
CA MET A 1 -7.26 -25.33 -12.08
C MET A 1 -6.82 -23.98 -11.56
N ALA A 2 -5.70 -23.47 -12.08
CA ALA A 2 -5.00 -22.31 -11.53
C ALA A 2 -5.72 -21.01 -11.91
N HIS A 3 -6.05 -20.19 -10.91
CA HIS A 3 -6.55 -18.83 -11.11
C HIS A 3 -5.38 -17.94 -11.59
N HIS A 4 -5.13 -17.97 -12.89
CA HIS A 4 -4.22 -17.05 -13.56
C HIS A 4 -4.89 -15.67 -13.63
N VAL A 5 -4.88 -14.94 -12.51
CA VAL A 5 -5.23 -13.52 -12.52
C VAL A 5 -4.05 -12.81 -13.17
N LEU A 6 -4.14 -12.66 -14.50
CA LEU A 6 -3.34 -11.69 -15.24
C LEU A 6 -3.61 -10.34 -14.58
N ALA A 7 -2.72 -9.91 -13.69
CA ALA A 7 -2.69 -8.54 -13.20
C ALA A 7 -2.45 -7.65 -14.42
N THR A 8 -3.52 -7.15 -15.01
CA THR A 8 -3.44 -6.20 -16.11
C THR A 8 -2.60 -5.01 -15.64
N PRO A 9 -1.81 -4.36 -16.50
CA PRO A 9 -0.98 -3.21 -16.11
C PRO A 9 -1.78 -2.11 -15.39
N SER A 10 -3.09 -2.02 -15.65
CA SER A 10 -4.04 -1.17 -14.92
C SER A 10 -4.25 -1.52 -13.44
N ALA A 11 -4.15 -2.79 -13.05
CA ALA A 11 -4.26 -3.25 -11.67
C ALA A 11 -3.00 -2.89 -10.88
N ALA A 12 -1.81 -3.13 -11.45
CA ALA A 12 -0.55 -2.75 -10.84
C ALA A 12 -0.43 -1.22 -10.64
N LEU A 13 -0.87 -0.43 -11.63
CA LEU A 13 -0.91 1.03 -11.51
C LEU A 13 -1.89 1.52 -10.43
N ARG A 14 -3.02 0.82 -10.24
CA ARG A 14 -3.97 1.10 -9.16
C ARG A 14 -3.36 0.79 -7.80
N ASP A 15 -2.72 -0.36 -7.67
CA ASP A 15 -2.07 -0.78 -6.43
C ASP A 15 -0.96 0.22 -6.03
N LEU A 16 -0.15 0.68 -6.99
CA LEU A 16 0.87 1.72 -6.77
C LEU A 16 0.27 3.04 -6.29
N ARG A 17 -0.86 3.48 -6.87
CA ARG A 17 -1.55 4.70 -6.44
C ARG A 17 -2.08 4.57 -5.01
N ASP A 18 -2.64 3.41 -4.67
CA ASP A 18 -3.14 3.16 -3.32
C ASP A 18 -2.01 3.09 -2.29
N ILE A 19 -0.86 2.52 -2.67
CA ILE A 19 0.35 2.53 -1.84
C ILE A 19 0.78 3.97 -1.56
N GLN A 20 0.86 4.81 -2.61
CA GLN A 20 1.23 6.22 -2.45
C GLN A 20 0.28 6.96 -1.51
N HIS A 21 -1.04 6.80 -1.69
CA HIS A 21 -2.03 7.42 -0.79
C HIS A 21 -1.87 6.95 0.67
N THR A 22 -1.55 5.67 0.88
CA THR A 22 -1.37 5.10 2.20
C THR A 22 -0.11 5.64 2.89
N VAL A 23 0.98 5.78 2.14
CA VAL A 23 2.23 6.38 2.62
C VAL A 23 2.01 7.85 2.97
N ASP A 24 1.30 8.62 2.14
CA ASP A 24 1.00 10.02 2.42
C ASP A 24 0.20 10.20 3.71
N ARG A 25 -0.79 9.33 3.96
CA ARG A 25 -1.55 9.30 5.24
C ARG A 25 -0.64 9.04 6.43
N MET A 26 0.27 8.07 6.30
CA MET A 26 1.22 7.77 7.37
C MET A 26 2.17 8.94 7.65
N VAL A 27 2.69 9.60 6.60
CA VAL A 27 3.55 10.77 6.73
C VAL A 27 2.80 11.92 7.42
N GLN A 28 1.53 12.15 7.06
CA GLN A 28 0.69 13.14 7.72
C GLN A 28 0.48 12.82 9.20
N GLN A 29 0.20 11.57 9.57
CA GLN A 29 0.02 11.16 10.97
C GLN A 29 1.30 11.20 11.81
N LEU A 30 2.47 11.07 11.16
CA LEU A 30 3.78 11.14 11.80
C LEU A 30 4.36 12.57 11.80
N ALA A 31 3.78 13.48 11.02
CA ALA A 31 4.29 14.84 10.91
C ALA A 31 4.10 15.57 12.25
N PRO A 32 5.17 16.17 12.82
CA PRO A 32 5.15 16.80 14.14
C PRO A 32 4.17 17.98 14.25
N CYS A 33 3.66 18.48 13.13
CA CYS A 33 2.69 19.58 13.08
C CYS A 33 1.23 19.12 13.19
N THR A 34 0.95 17.81 13.15
CA THR A 34 -0.42 17.31 13.36
C THR A 34 -0.70 17.16 14.85
N HIS A 35 -1.69 17.89 15.36
CA HIS A 35 -2.18 17.76 16.74
C HIS A 35 -2.92 16.43 17.00
N GLN A 36 -2.81 15.47 16.09
CA GLN A 36 -3.50 14.20 16.16
C GLN A 36 -2.60 13.18 16.88
N PRO A 37 -3.11 12.47 17.91
CA PRO A 37 -2.33 11.42 18.56
C PRO A 37 -1.96 10.35 17.53
N PHE A 38 -0.66 10.05 17.45
CA PHE A 38 -0.14 9.02 16.57
C PHE A 38 -0.62 7.63 17.02
N ASP A 39 -1.47 7.00 16.20
CA ASP A 39 -1.94 5.65 16.45
C ASP A 39 -1.00 4.62 15.80
N VAL A 40 -0.14 4.03 16.64
CA VAL A 40 0.81 2.99 16.25
C VAL A 40 0.12 1.76 15.63
N ARG A 41 -1.09 1.42 16.08
CA ARG A 41 -1.84 0.26 15.56
C ARG A 41 -2.40 0.55 14.17
N ALA A 42 -2.89 1.76 13.94
CA ALA A 42 -3.30 2.22 12.62
C ALA A 42 -2.10 2.24 11.66
N ALA A 43 -0.97 2.82 12.07
CA ALA A 43 0.25 2.86 11.26
C ALA A 43 0.76 1.45 10.88
N ARG A 44 0.76 0.49 11.82
CA ARG A 44 1.10 -0.91 11.53
C ARG A 44 0.16 -1.56 10.52
N SER A 45 -1.13 -1.27 10.61
CA SER A 45 -2.13 -1.81 9.68
C SER A 45 -1.94 -1.26 8.27
N LEU A 46 -1.63 0.04 8.16
CA LEU A 46 -1.30 0.69 6.89
C LEU A 46 -0.01 0.14 6.28
N LEU A 47 1.03 -0.08 7.08
CA LEU A 47 2.28 -0.73 6.64
C LEU A 47 2.04 -2.14 6.09
N ALA A 48 1.23 -2.95 6.77
CA ALA A 48 0.89 -4.29 6.30
C ALA A 48 0.15 -4.25 4.95
N ALA A 49 -0.78 -3.31 4.77
CA ALA A 49 -1.50 -3.12 3.52
C ALA A 49 -0.58 -2.69 2.37
N VAL A 50 0.38 -1.80 2.63
CA VAL A 50 1.39 -1.40 1.64
C VAL A 50 2.28 -2.58 1.27
N SER A 51 2.77 -3.34 2.25
CA SER A 51 3.62 -4.52 2.00
C SER A 51 2.92 -5.54 1.10
N TYR A 52 1.68 -5.88 1.42
CA TYR A 52 0.89 -6.81 0.62
C TYR A 52 0.71 -6.35 -0.84
N LYS A 53 0.39 -5.06 -1.05
CA LYS A 53 0.23 -4.51 -2.41
C LYS A 53 1.55 -4.47 -3.16
N LEU A 54 2.67 -4.19 -2.50
CA LEU A 54 4.00 -4.24 -3.10
C LEU A 54 4.37 -5.67 -3.53
N ASP A 55 4.07 -6.68 -2.70
CA ASP A 55 4.28 -8.09 -3.05
C ASP A 55 3.44 -8.49 -4.27
N HIS A 56 2.18 -8.02 -4.34
CA HIS A 56 1.29 -8.26 -5.48
C HIS A 56 1.84 -7.63 -6.77
N VAL A 57 2.31 -6.38 -6.72
CA VAL A 57 2.94 -5.70 -7.86
C VAL A 57 4.24 -6.39 -8.27
N GLN A 58 5.08 -6.81 -7.32
CA GLN A 58 6.31 -7.54 -7.63
C GLN A 58 6.03 -8.90 -8.29
N ALA A 59 4.99 -9.61 -7.85
CA ALA A 59 4.57 -10.85 -8.49
C ALA A 59 4.11 -10.60 -9.94
N ALA A 60 3.32 -9.55 -10.17
CA ALA A 60 2.86 -9.17 -11.50
C ALA A 60 3.98 -8.78 -12.47
N LEU A 61 5.07 -8.18 -11.97
CA LEU A 61 6.23 -7.77 -12.79
C LEU A 61 7.24 -8.90 -13.06
N ARG A 62 7.17 -10.02 -12.33
CA ARG A 62 8.04 -11.19 -12.52
C ARG A 62 7.52 -12.18 -13.57
N HIS A 63 6.31 -11.96 -14.09
CA HIS A 63 5.66 -12.73 -15.15
C HIS A 63 5.64 -11.93 -16.46
#